data_AF-G9A5B4-F1
#
_entry.id   AF-G9A5B4-F1
#
_cell.length_a   1.000
_cell.length_b   1.000
_cell.length_c   1.000
_cell.angle_alpha   90.00
_cell.angle_beta   90.00
_cell.angle_gamma   90.00
#
_symmetry.space_group_name_H-M   'P 1'
#
loop_
_entity.id
_entity.type
_entity.pdbx_description
1 polymer ?
#
loop_
_entity_poly.entity_id
_entity_poly.type
_entity_poly.pdbx_seq_one_letter_code
_entity_poly.pdbx_strand_id
1 'polypeptide(L)'
;MSPHIQAGTIEQAGKGRGCPRRSPVVEASQALAGLPAWAGRIVIDANNPIEGPLFKPAELNGRLSTEIFASLVPGARVVKAFNHLQLHLISGDPHAEGGSRVLFYSGDDARSKAEVGSLIAKLGFAGIDLGPISIGGRLVQFPGGPLPTLNLVKLG
;
A
#
# COMPACT_ATOMS: atom_id res chain seq x y z
N MET A 1 23.21 7.54 7.22
CA MET A 1 22.20 7.25 8.25
C MET A 1 20.98 6.70 7.54
N SER A 2 20.82 5.38 7.49
CA SER A 2 19.65 4.76 6.86
C SER A 2 18.44 4.99 7.77
N PRO A 3 17.29 5.47 7.27
CA PRO A 3 16.08 5.49 8.09
C PRO A 3 15.73 4.04 8.44
N HIS A 4 15.53 3.78 9.73
CA HIS A 4 15.07 2.48 10.21
C HIS A 4 13.66 2.21 9.63
N ILE A 5 13.60 1.37 8.60
CA ILE A 5 12.35 0.79 8.10
C ILE A 5 11.99 -0.30 9.10
N GLN A 6 10.97 -0.07 9.93
CA GLN A 6 10.50 -1.04 10.91
C GLN A 6 9.05 -1.39 10.62
N ALA A 7 8.78 -2.66 10.33
CA ALA A 7 7.42 -3.16 10.24
C ALA A 7 6.77 -3.11 11.63
N GLY A 8 5.57 -2.53 11.72
CA GLY A 8 4.78 -2.49 12.95
C GLY A 8 3.69 -3.58 12.93
N THR A 9 3.36 -4.17 14.08
CA THR A 9 2.17 -5.03 14.21
C THR A 9 0.89 -4.20 14.39
N ILE A 10 -0.29 -4.81 14.14
CA ILE A 10 -1.59 -4.18 14.44
C ILE A 10 -1.65 -3.72 15.91
N GLU A 11 -1.06 -4.48 16.84
CA GLU A 11 -1.01 -4.08 18.26
C GLU A 11 -0.09 -2.89 18.55
N GLN A 12 0.95 -2.67 17.72
CA GLN A 12 1.82 -1.49 17.79
C GLN A 12 1.16 -0.26 17.15
N ALA A 13 0.12 -0.46 16.34
CA ALA A 13 -0.65 0.58 15.68
C ALA A 13 -1.82 1.07 16.56
N GLY A 14 -2.60 0.17 17.17
CA GLY A 14 -3.66 0.57 18.11
C GLY A 14 -4.46 -0.62 18.64
N LYS A 15 -4.82 -0.59 19.93
CA LYS A 15 -5.64 -1.63 20.56
C LYS A 15 -7.10 -1.54 20.08
N GLY A 16 -7.51 -2.47 19.23
CA GLY A 16 -8.91 -2.78 18.99
C GLY A 16 -9.18 -4.27 19.16
N ARG A 17 -9.40 -4.74 20.40
CA ARG A 17 -9.89 -6.12 20.61
C ARG A 17 -11.40 -6.15 20.38
N GLY A 18 -11.86 -7.06 19.52
CA GLY A 18 -13.23 -7.57 19.42
C GLY A 18 -14.31 -6.55 19.03
N CYS A 19 -14.58 -6.38 17.73
CA CYS A 19 -15.76 -5.63 17.24
C CYS A 19 -16.18 -6.19 15.87
N PRO A 20 -17.47 -6.17 15.46
CA PRO A 20 -17.90 -6.69 14.16
C PRO A 20 -17.15 -5.99 13.03
N ARG A 21 -16.54 -6.80 12.17
CA ARG A 21 -15.63 -6.47 11.05
C ARG A 21 -16.07 -5.22 10.27
N ARG A 22 -15.18 -4.24 10.16
CA ARG A 22 -15.40 -2.93 9.52
C ARG A 22 -14.58 -2.83 8.22
N SER A 23 -14.90 -1.84 7.37
CA SER A 23 -14.11 -1.52 6.17
C SER A 23 -12.63 -1.31 6.51
N PRO A 24 -11.66 -1.75 5.67
CA PRO A 24 -10.23 -1.55 5.87
C PRO A 24 -9.82 -0.09 6.12
N VAL A 25 -10.61 0.86 5.61
CA VAL A 25 -10.43 2.30 5.89
C VAL A 25 -10.77 2.65 7.34
N VAL A 26 -11.79 2.00 7.92
CA VAL A 26 -12.18 2.18 9.32
C VAL A 26 -11.22 1.44 10.25
N GLU A 27 -10.75 0.25 9.85
CA GLU A 27 -9.71 -0.47 10.58
C GLU A 27 -8.38 0.28 10.56
N ALA A 28 -7.98 0.84 9.41
CA ALA A 28 -6.84 1.73 9.32
C ALA A 28 -7.03 2.96 10.23
N SER A 29 -8.18 3.63 10.18
CA SER A 29 -8.46 4.76 11.09
C SER A 29 -8.30 4.40 12.57
N GLN A 30 -8.80 3.24 13.00
CA GLN A 30 -8.65 2.75 14.38
C GLN A 30 -7.21 2.34 14.73
N ALA A 31 -6.51 1.68 13.80
CA ALA A 31 -5.12 1.30 13.98
C ALA A 31 -4.16 2.49 13.90
N LEU A 32 -4.56 3.62 13.33
CA LEU A 32 -3.74 4.83 13.28
C LEU A 32 -4.06 5.75 14.47
N ALA A 33 -5.22 5.57 15.11
CA ALA A 33 -5.65 6.33 16.28
C ALA A 33 -4.75 6.03 17.49
N GLY A 34 -3.98 7.03 17.92
CA GLY A 34 -3.06 6.93 19.07
C GLY A 34 -1.59 6.85 18.70
N LEU A 35 -1.25 6.79 17.42
CA LEU A 35 0.14 6.90 16.97
C LEU A 35 0.65 8.35 17.13
N PRO A 36 1.95 8.54 17.47
CA PRO A 36 2.55 9.86 17.49
C PRO A 36 2.53 10.49 16.10
N ALA A 37 2.64 11.82 16.04
CA ALA A 37 2.63 12.58 14.79
C ALA A 37 3.55 11.97 13.73
N TRP A 38 3.09 11.96 12.47
CA TRP A 38 3.83 11.31 11.38
C TRP A 38 5.14 12.03 11.04
N ALA A 39 5.22 13.34 11.28
CA ALA A 39 6.47 14.13 11.23
C ALA A 39 7.31 13.89 9.95
N GLY A 40 6.65 13.77 8.78
CA GLY A 40 7.32 13.53 7.50
C GLY A 40 7.80 12.08 7.29
N ARG A 41 7.39 11.13 8.13
CA ARG A 41 7.65 9.69 7.91
C ARG A 41 6.95 9.21 6.64
N ILE A 42 7.58 8.24 5.98
CA ILE A 42 6.98 7.53 4.85
C ILE A 42 5.98 6.52 5.40
N VAL A 43 4.78 6.51 4.83
CA VAL A 43 3.76 5.49 5.12
C VAL A 43 3.41 4.78 3.81
N ILE A 44 3.54 3.46 3.82
CA ILE A 44 3.19 2.63 2.67
C ILE A 44 1.75 2.17 2.80
N ASP A 45 0.87 2.64 1.91
CA ASP A 45 -0.52 2.17 1.84
C ASP A 45 -0.60 0.90 0.98
N ALA A 46 -0.74 -0.24 1.66
CA ALA A 46 -0.97 -1.55 1.05
C ALA A 46 -2.46 -1.96 1.03
N ASN A 47 -3.38 -1.07 1.43
CA ASN A 47 -4.79 -1.43 1.61
C ASN A 47 -5.56 -1.48 0.28
N ASN A 48 -6.62 -2.28 0.31
CA ASN A 48 -7.68 -2.29 -0.68
C ASN A 48 -9.02 -2.00 0.02
N PRO A 49 -9.85 -1.04 -0.45
CA PRO A 49 -11.13 -0.65 0.14
C PRO A 49 -12.21 -1.72 -0.08
N ILE A 50 -12.07 -2.89 0.53
CA ILE A 50 -13.02 -3.98 0.42
C ILE A 50 -13.64 -4.28 1.77
N GLU A 51 -14.96 -4.17 1.85
CA GLU A 51 -15.73 -4.43 3.05
C GLU A 51 -16.00 -5.93 3.20
N GLY A 52 -15.49 -6.52 4.28
CA GLY A 52 -15.90 -7.84 4.71
C GLY A 52 -17.30 -7.82 5.35
N PRO A 53 -17.99 -8.97 5.46
CA PRO A 53 -17.60 -10.30 5.00
C PRO A 53 -17.97 -10.59 3.53
N LEU A 54 -18.71 -9.70 2.87
CA LEU A 54 -19.25 -9.92 1.52
C LEU A 54 -18.29 -9.51 0.39
N PHE A 55 -17.07 -9.08 0.73
CA PHE A 55 -16.05 -8.59 -0.21
C PHE A 55 -16.58 -7.54 -1.18
N LYS A 56 -17.40 -6.62 -0.68
CA LYS A 56 -17.95 -5.53 -1.49
C LYS A 56 -16.96 -4.38 -1.57
N PRO A 57 -16.83 -3.69 -2.72
CA PRO A 57 -16.15 -2.39 -2.76
C PRO A 57 -16.74 -1.46 -1.70
N ALA A 58 -15.89 -0.77 -0.93
CA ALA A 58 -16.35 0.31 -0.06
C ALA A 58 -16.83 1.50 -0.91
N GLU A 59 -17.84 2.22 -0.42
CA GLU A 59 -18.30 3.45 -1.07
C GLU A 59 -17.28 4.57 -0.83
N LEU A 60 -16.68 5.09 -1.91
CA LEU A 60 -15.63 6.10 -1.84
C LEU A 60 -16.09 7.48 -2.34
N ASN A 61 -17.34 7.61 -2.81
CA ASN A 61 -17.89 8.85 -3.37
C ASN A 61 -17.00 9.44 -4.48
N GLY A 62 -16.46 8.58 -5.35
CA GLY A 62 -15.59 8.96 -6.47
C GLY A 62 -14.12 9.26 -6.13
N ARG A 63 -13.73 9.21 -4.86
CA ARG A 63 -12.34 9.41 -4.41
C ARG A 63 -11.52 8.12 -4.50
N LEU A 64 -10.21 8.23 -4.56
CA LEU A 64 -9.32 7.07 -4.44
C LEU A 64 -9.18 6.66 -2.97
N SER A 65 -9.06 5.36 -2.70
CA SER A 65 -8.94 4.87 -1.32
C SER A 65 -7.70 5.40 -0.63
N THR A 66 -6.61 5.57 -1.38
CA THR A 66 -5.34 6.10 -0.87
C THR A 66 -5.42 7.59 -0.56
N GLU A 67 -6.26 8.37 -1.25
CA GLU A 67 -6.51 9.78 -0.90
C GLU A 67 -7.27 9.89 0.43
N ILE A 68 -8.20 8.98 0.68
CA ILE A 68 -8.90 8.88 1.97
C ILE A 68 -7.90 8.43 3.04
N PHE A 69 -7.08 7.41 2.76
CA PHE A 69 -6.04 6.96 3.68
C PHE A 69 -5.06 8.08 4.05
N ALA A 70 -4.61 8.87 3.08
CA ALA A 70 -3.71 10.00 3.32
C ALA A 70 -4.31 11.04 4.28
N SER A 71 -5.63 11.24 4.25
CA SER A 71 -6.31 12.12 5.21
C SER A 71 -6.34 11.59 6.65
N LEU A 72 -6.09 10.28 6.85
CA LEU A 72 -5.99 9.65 8.16
C LEU A 72 -4.56 9.73 8.75
N VAL A 73 -3.56 10.09 7.94
CA VAL A 73 -2.15 10.18 8.34
C VAL A 73 -1.56 11.57 8.09
N PRO A 74 -2.10 12.64 8.70
CA PRO A 74 -1.66 13.99 8.43
C PRO A 74 -0.16 14.18 8.74
N GLY A 75 0.56 14.78 7.79
CA GLY A 75 2.01 14.99 7.88
C GLY A 75 2.86 13.78 7.48
N ALA A 76 2.27 12.65 7.09
CA ALA A 76 2.99 11.54 6.46
C ALA A 76 3.24 11.82 4.97
N ARG A 77 4.28 11.18 4.43
CA ARG A 77 4.51 11.06 2.99
C ARG A 77 4.00 9.70 2.53
N VAL A 78 2.85 9.67 1.85
CA VAL A 78 2.15 8.43 1.50
C VAL A 78 2.64 7.88 0.16
N VAL A 79 2.93 6.58 0.12
CA VAL A 79 3.23 5.83 -1.10
C VAL A 79 2.33 4.60 -1.15
N LYS A 80 1.58 4.41 -2.23
CA LYS A 80 0.81 3.19 -2.47
C LYS A 80 1.73 2.13 -3.06
N ALA A 81 1.81 0.96 -2.44
CA ALA A 81 2.57 -0.19 -2.93
C ALA A 81 2.04 -1.49 -2.32
N PHE A 82 2.47 -2.65 -2.82
CA PHE A 82 2.11 -4.00 -2.30
C PHE A 82 0.63 -4.39 -2.34
N ASN A 83 -0.29 -3.51 -2.75
CA ASN A 83 -1.73 -3.78 -2.69
C ASN A 83 -2.27 -4.66 -3.84
N HIS A 84 -1.57 -4.69 -4.99
CA HIS A 84 -2.10 -5.23 -6.25
C HIS A 84 -1.76 -6.72 -6.47
N LEU A 85 -0.76 -7.26 -5.79
CA LEU A 85 -0.35 -8.67 -5.89
C LEU A 85 -1.14 -9.52 -4.89
N GLN A 86 -1.37 -10.78 -5.26
CA GLN A 86 -1.87 -11.78 -4.32
C GLN A 86 -0.79 -12.13 -3.29
N LEU A 87 -1.21 -12.48 -2.06
CA LEU A 87 -0.29 -12.70 -0.94
C LEU A 87 0.82 -13.72 -1.27
N HIS A 88 0.47 -14.83 -1.93
CA HIS A 88 1.45 -15.85 -2.29
C HIS A 88 2.53 -15.35 -3.28
N LEU A 89 2.21 -14.33 -4.09
CA LEU A 89 3.16 -13.71 -5.00
C LEU A 89 4.08 -12.69 -4.29
N ILE A 90 3.63 -12.13 -3.16
CA ILE A 90 4.43 -11.23 -2.32
C ILE A 90 5.37 -12.04 -1.42
N SER A 91 4.89 -13.17 -0.87
CA SER A 91 5.67 -14.02 0.06
C SER A 91 6.55 -15.06 -0.64
N GLY A 92 6.32 -15.30 -1.94
CA GLY A 92 7.09 -16.25 -2.74
C GLY A 92 8.40 -15.66 -3.27
N ASP A 93 9.09 -16.44 -4.11
CA ASP A 93 10.31 -15.98 -4.79
C ASP A 93 9.98 -14.88 -5.82
N PRO A 94 10.53 -13.65 -5.67
CA PRO A 94 10.33 -12.57 -6.63
C PRO A 94 11.05 -12.80 -7.96
N HIS A 95 11.92 -13.80 -8.06
CA HIS A 95 12.64 -14.16 -9.30
C HIS A 95 12.02 -15.36 -10.04
N ALA A 96 10.84 -15.81 -9.60
CA ALA A 96 10.09 -16.86 -10.27
C ALA A 96 9.68 -16.44 -11.71
N GLU A 97 9.26 -17.44 -12.50
CA GLU A 97 8.82 -17.26 -13.89
C GLU A 97 9.87 -16.64 -14.85
N GLY A 98 11.16 -16.72 -14.50
CA GLY A 98 12.26 -16.36 -15.40
C GLY A 98 12.57 -14.87 -15.49
N GLY A 99 12.02 -14.05 -14.58
CA GLY A 99 12.29 -12.62 -14.50
C GLY A 99 12.12 -12.08 -13.08
N SER A 100 12.23 -10.78 -12.91
CA SER A 100 11.93 -10.14 -11.62
C SER A 100 10.48 -9.68 -11.58
N ARG A 101 9.70 -10.19 -10.63
CA ARG A 101 8.28 -9.86 -10.46
C ARG A 101 8.09 -8.36 -10.32
N VAL A 102 7.17 -7.81 -11.11
CA VAL A 102 6.86 -6.39 -11.12
C VAL A 102 6.09 -6.02 -9.87
N LEU A 103 6.47 -4.91 -9.25
CA LEU A 103 5.74 -4.30 -8.15
C LEU A 103 5.52 -2.82 -8.46
N PHE A 104 4.27 -2.48 -8.78
CA PHE A 104 3.85 -1.10 -9.00
C PHE A 104 3.79 -0.30 -7.71
N TYR A 105 4.23 0.95 -7.78
CA TYR A 105 4.09 1.92 -6.69
C TYR A 105 3.78 3.32 -7.22
N SER A 106 3.13 4.15 -6.40
CA SER A 106 2.78 5.53 -6.73
C SER A 106 2.73 6.42 -5.50
N GLY A 107 3.01 7.71 -5.65
CA GLY A 107 3.19 8.65 -4.54
C GLY A 107 3.45 10.07 -5.04
N ASP A 108 3.06 11.07 -4.25
CA ASP A 108 3.18 12.48 -4.67
C ASP A 108 4.54 13.09 -4.31
N ASP A 109 5.26 12.54 -3.32
CA ASP A 109 6.62 12.95 -2.96
C ASP A 109 7.69 12.09 -3.66
N ALA A 110 8.51 12.73 -4.49
CA ALA A 110 9.55 12.05 -5.27
C ALA A 110 10.60 11.36 -4.38
N ARG A 111 10.98 11.94 -3.25
CA ARG A 111 11.97 11.34 -2.34
C ARG A 111 11.42 10.06 -1.70
N SER A 112 10.18 10.09 -1.26
CA SER A 112 9.50 8.92 -0.67
C SER A 112 9.38 7.78 -1.67
N LYS A 113 9.01 8.11 -2.91
CA LYS A 113 8.98 7.13 -3.99
C LYS A 113 10.34 6.51 -4.26
N ALA A 114 11.41 7.30 -4.27
CA ALA A 114 12.77 6.77 -4.45
C ALA A 114 13.18 5.83 -3.29
N GLU A 115 12.86 6.20 -2.04
CA GLU A 115 13.12 5.35 -0.87
C GLU A 115 12.33 4.03 -0.94
N VAL A 116 11.04 4.07 -1.29
CA VAL A 116 10.20 2.88 -1.44
C VAL A 116 10.63 2.03 -2.63
N GLY A 117 11.00 2.64 -3.76
CA GLY A 117 11.56 1.93 -4.92
C GLY A 117 12.86 1.20 -4.57
N SER A 118 13.73 1.82 -3.75
CA SER A 118 14.94 1.15 -3.24
C SER A 118 14.62 -0.03 -2.33
N LEU A 119 13.60 0.08 -1.46
CA LEU A 119 13.12 -1.04 -0.65
C LEU A 119 12.59 -2.18 -1.54
N ILE A 120 11.75 -1.88 -2.53
CA ILE A 120 11.21 -2.86 -3.47
C ILE A 120 12.34 -3.61 -4.20
N ALA A 121 13.36 -2.89 -4.67
CA ALA A 121 14.52 -3.50 -5.31
C ALA A 121 15.33 -4.40 -4.36
N LYS A 122 15.53 -3.98 -3.10
CA LYS A 122 16.20 -4.81 -2.07
C LYS A 122 15.43 -6.08 -1.75
N LEU A 123 14.11 -6.07 -1.91
CA LEU A 123 13.25 -7.24 -1.77
C LEU A 123 13.25 -8.14 -3.02
N GLY A 124 14.00 -7.81 -4.07
CA GLY A 124 14.13 -8.63 -5.30
C GLY A 124 13.09 -8.34 -6.39
N PHE A 125 12.15 -7.43 -6.14
CA PHE A 125 11.10 -7.09 -7.11
C PHE A 125 11.58 -6.04 -8.13
N ALA A 126 11.00 -6.06 -9.33
CA ALA A 126 11.13 -5.00 -10.31
C ALA A 126 10.12 -3.88 -10.03
N GLY A 127 10.55 -2.85 -9.30
CA GLY A 127 9.72 -1.69 -9.01
C GLY A 127 9.39 -0.86 -10.26
N ILE A 128 8.10 -0.53 -10.45
CA ILE A 128 7.64 0.41 -11.49
C ILE A 128 6.89 1.57 -10.84
N ASP A 129 7.45 2.78 -10.96
CA ASP A 129 6.83 4.02 -10.50
C ASP A 129 5.73 4.45 -11.50
N LEU A 130 4.49 4.46 -11.05
CA LEU A 130 3.32 4.87 -11.83
C LEU A 130 3.01 6.38 -11.71
N GLY A 131 3.89 7.15 -11.06
CA GLY A 131 3.73 8.58 -10.90
C GLY A 131 2.94 8.97 -9.63
N PRO A 132 2.15 10.06 -9.68
CA PRO A 132 1.38 10.57 -8.54
C PRO A 132 0.20 9.64 -8.19
N ILE A 133 -0.31 9.76 -6.96
CA ILE A 133 -1.43 8.92 -6.48
C ILE A 133 -2.68 9.09 -7.34
N SER A 134 -2.93 10.29 -7.83
CA SER A 134 -4.08 10.61 -8.69
C SER A 134 -4.12 9.78 -10.00
N ILE A 135 -2.95 9.35 -10.48
CA ILE A 135 -2.79 8.53 -11.69
C ILE A 135 -2.51 7.08 -11.31
N GLY A 136 -1.36 6.82 -10.67
CA GLY A 136 -0.91 5.47 -10.35
C GLY A 136 -1.83 4.77 -9.37
N GLY A 137 -2.35 5.49 -8.36
CA GLY A 137 -3.28 4.96 -7.39
C GLY A 137 -4.58 4.46 -8.02
N ARG A 138 -5.06 5.11 -9.09
CA ARG A 138 -6.22 4.65 -9.87
C ARG A 138 -5.92 3.37 -10.65
N LEU A 139 -4.71 3.27 -11.21
CA LEU A 139 -4.30 2.10 -12.00
C LEU A 139 -4.21 0.81 -11.15
N VAL A 140 -3.77 0.95 -9.89
CA VAL A 140 -3.64 -0.17 -8.95
C VAL A 140 -4.78 -0.25 -7.92
N GLN A 141 -5.80 0.61 -8.01
CA GLN A 141 -6.96 0.57 -7.11
C GLN A 141 -7.64 -0.79 -7.23
N PHE A 142 -7.84 -1.52 -6.14
CA PHE A 142 -8.67 -2.71 -6.15
C PHE A 142 -9.87 -2.52 -5.23
N PRO A 143 -11.11 -2.76 -5.70
CA PRO A 143 -11.48 -3.10 -7.08
C PRO A 143 -11.46 -1.89 -8.03
N GLY A 144 -11.37 -2.13 -9.35
CA GLY A 144 -11.65 -1.15 -10.41
C GLY A 144 -10.47 -0.70 -11.27
N GLY A 145 -9.24 -0.76 -10.75
CA GLY A 145 -8.02 -0.52 -11.53
C GLY A 145 -7.69 -1.69 -12.45
N PRO A 146 -6.98 -1.47 -13.57
CA PRO A 146 -6.59 -2.51 -14.51
C PRO A 146 -5.38 -3.37 -14.08
N LEU A 147 -4.59 -2.93 -13.09
CA LEU A 147 -3.34 -3.61 -12.69
C LEU A 147 -3.44 -4.61 -11.51
N PRO A 148 -4.43 -4.55 -10.60
CA PRO A 148 -4.63 -5.60 -9.59
C PRO A 148 -4.70 -6.99 -10.22
N THR A 149 -4.18 -7.98 -9.47
CA THR A 149 -4.12 -9.42 -9.80
C THR A 149 -3.26 -9.82 -11.00
N LEU A 150 -2.71 -8.88 -11.77
CA LEU A 150 -1.74 -9.18 -12.81
C LEU A 150 -0.40 -9.63 -12.21
N ASN A 151 0.04 -10.84 -12.55
CA ASN A 151 1.41 -11.29 -12.31
C ASN A 151 2.26 -10.97 -13.54
N LEU A 152 3.12 -9.96 -13.44
CA LEU A 152 4.03 -9.53 -14.51
C LEU A 152 5.47 -9.74 -14.04
N VAL A 153 6.35 -10.09 -14.99
CA VAL A 153 7.79 -10.18 -14.74
C VAL A 153 8.55 -9.27 -15.69
N LYS A 154 9.58 -8.60 -15.18
CA LYS A 154 10.57 -7.88 -15.97
C LYS A 154 11.70 -8.83 -16.33
N LEU A 155 11.85 -9.07 -17.63
CA LEU A 155 13.02 -9.78 -18.17
C LEU A 155 14.22 -8.82 -18.21
N GLY A 156 15.42 -9.37 -18.06
CA GLY A 156 16.69 -8.64 -18.04
C GLY A 156 16.92 -7.81 -19.30
#